data_AF-A0A2K8SUP5-F1
#
_entry.id   AF-A0A2K8SUP5-F1
#
_cell.length_a   1.000
_cell.length_b   1.000
_cell.length_c   1.000
_cell.angle_alpha   90.00
_cell.angle_beta   90.00
_cell.angle_gamma   90.00
#
_symmetry.space_group_name_H-M   'P 1'
#
loop_
_entity.id
_entity.type
_entity.pdbx_description
1 polymer ?
#
loop_
_entity_poly.entity_id
_entity_poly.type
_entity_poly.pdbx_seq_one_letter_code
_entity_poly.pdbx_strand_id
1 'polypeptide(L)'
;MQSIAVIVATAIAPETAAKVILRGQSYTTEMLHWIRTGEGMEGSVNLFLPNHLLHYGIFCILCIVTLSSMALIFGTWMLNYMNFYVAELVKVSAKPWLAAILGWYPWSLMRIIGFIATGVALAALGLNLVTRIRGEVPKSPFRKTYMLIGIGFVIADIVVKAVLAPIWQKLLLSALG
;
A
#
# COMPACT_ATOMS: atom_id res chain seq x y z
N MET A 1 6.04 11.96 -9.36
CA MET A 1 5.07 12.81 -10.10
C MET A 1 3.62 12.39 -9.84
N GLN A 2 3.28 11.10 -9.89
CA GLN A 2 1.91 10.60 -9.65
C GLN A 2 1.31 11.07 -8.31
N SER A 3 2.00 10.91 -7.18
CA SER A 3 1.47 11.30 -5.86
C SER A 3 1.09 12.78 -5.79
N ILE A 4 1.96 13.66 -6.32
CA ILE A 4 1.71 15.10 -6.37
C ILE A 4 0.51 15.39 -7.28
N ALA A 5 0.42 14.76 -8.46
CA ALA A 5 -0.69 14.95 -9.37
C ALA A 5 -2.03 14.55 -8.74
N VAL A 6 -2.08 13.42 -8.01
CA VAL A 6 -3.28 12.98 -7.30
C VAL A 6 -3.65 13.94 -6.18
N ILE A 7 -2.68 14.39 -5.38
CA ILE A 7 -2.92 15.34 -4.29
C ILE A 7 -3.46 16.67 -4.84
N VAL A 8 -2.83 17.22 -5.89
CA VAL A 8 -3.26 18.47 -6.53
C VAL A 8 -4.63 18.31 -7.19
N ALA A 9 -4.87 17.20 -7.91
CA ALA A 9 -6.18 16.93 -8.52
C ALA A 9 -7.28 16.82 -7.46
N THR A 10 -7.00 16.15 -6.34
CA THR A 10 -7.93 16.04 -5.20
C THR A 10 -8.16 17.40 -4.54
N ALA A 11 -7.13 18.25 -4.46
CA ALA A 11 -7.24 19.60 -3.92
C ALA A 11 -8.13 20.51 -4.79
N ILE A 12 -7.98 20.45 -6.12
CA ILE A 12 -8.68 21.31 -7.07
C ILE A 12 -10.10 20.82 -7.35
N ALA A 13 -10.30 19.51 -7.54
CA ALA A 13 -11.56 18.93 -7.97
C ALA A 13 -11.88 17.64 -7.20
N PRO A 14 -12.23 17.72 -5.90
CA PRO A 14 -12.42 16.56 -5.03
C PRO A 14 -13.52 15.60 -5.53
N GLU A 15 -14.63 16.12 -6.06
CA GLU A 15 -15.73 15.26 -6.57
C GLU A 15 -15.32 14.47 -7.81
N THR A 16 -14.61 15.10 -8.74
CA THR A 16 -14.09 14.43 -9.93
C THR A 16 -13.01 13.43 -9.57
N ALA A 17 -12.12 13.80 -8.65
CA ALA A 17 -11.10 12.91 -8.12
C ALA A 17 -11.71 11.69 -7.41
N ALA A 18 -12.78 11.85 -6.63
CA ALA A 18 -13.50 10.77 -5.97
C ALA A 18 -14.13 9.77 -6.96
N LYS A 19 -14.59 10.25 -8.13
CA LYS A 19 -15.15 9.39 -9.20
C LYS A 19 -14.08 8.56 -9.93
N VAL A 20 -12.87 9.11 -10.08
CA VAL A 20 -11.78 8.46 -10.84
C VAL A 20 -10.89 7.60 -9.94
N ILE A 21 -10.68 8.01 -8.69
CA ILE A 21 -9.83 7.30 -7.73
C ILE A 21 -10.67 6.23 -7.03
N LEU A 22 -10.65 5.05 -7.63
CA LEU A 22 -11.32 3.86 -7.10
C LEU A 22 -10.93 3.62 -5.63
N ARG A 23 -11.92 3.41 -4.78
CA ARG A 23 -11.81 3.30 -3.31
C ARG A 23 -11.33 4.54 -2.55
N GLY A 24 -11.05 5.67 -3.21
CA GLY A 24 -10.59 6.89 -2.53
C GLY A 24 -11.52 7.34 -1.41
N GLN A 25 -12.81 7.54 -1.72
CA GLN A 25 -13.79 8.04 -0.75
C GLN A 25 -14.12 7.02 0.35
N SER A 26 -14.29 5.74 0.01
CA SER A 26 -14.57 4.70 1.00
C SER A 26 -13.39 4.51 1.95
N TYR A 27 -12.17 4.47 1.42
CA TYR A 27 -10.95 4.40 2.22
C TYR A 27 -10.82 5.62 3.14
N THR A 28 -10.99 6.84 2.63
CA THR A 28 -10.95 8.05 3.48
C THR A 28 -11.97 7.99 4.61
N THR A 29 -13.19 7.54 4.34
CA THR A 29 -14.26 7.43 5.34
C THR A 29 -13.91 6.41 6.42
N GLU A 30 -13.42 5.23 6.03
CA GLU A 30 -12.94 4.19 6.94
C GLU A 30 -11.79 4.68 7.82
N MET A 31 -10.82 5.39 7.23
CA MET A 31 -9.66 5.90 7.95
C MET A 31 -10.02 7.03 8.93
N LEU A 32 -10.87 7.97 8.52
CA LEU A 32 -11.35 9.04 9.41
C LEU A 32 -12.20 8.48 10.55
N HIS A 33 -13.01 7.45 10.28
CA HIS A 33 -13.73 6.73 11.32
C HIS A 33 -12.76 6.12 12.33
N TRP A 34 -11.77 5.35 11.86
CA TRP A 34 -10.75 4.75 12.73
C TRP A 34 -9.96 5.78 13.54
N ILE A 35 -9.58 6.92 12.95
CA ILE A 35 -8.85 7.96 13.69
C ILE A 35 -9.71 8.48 14.85
N ARG A 36 -11.01 8.69 14.62
CA ARG A 36 -11.95 9.23 15.61
C ARG A 36 -12.36 8.23 16.69
N THR A 37 -12.60 6.97 16.33
CA THR A 37 -13.19 5.96 17.24
C THR A 37 -12.19 4.94 17.74
N GLY A 38 -11.09 4.72 17.01
CA GLY A 38 -10.16 3.60 17.22
C GLY A 38 -10.66 2.27 16.68
N GLU A 39 -11.91 2.23 16.19
CA GLU A 39 -12.55 1.04 15.65
C GLU A 39 -12.33 0.95 14.13
N GLY A 40 -12.23 -0.28 13.62
CA GLY A 40 -12.10 -0.54 12.19
C GLY A 40 -10.85 -1.34 11.82
N MET A 41 -10.63 -1.49 10.52
CA MET A 41 -9.60 -2.39 9.98
C MET A 41 -8.21 -2.04 10.51
N GLU A 42 -7.86 -0.77 10.64
CA GLU A 42 -6.52 -0.36 11.06
C GLU A 42 -6.21 -0.66 12.54
N GLY A 43 -7.24 -0.75 13.41
CA GLY A 43 -7.06 -0.95 14.85
C GLY A 43 -7.01 -2.42 15.29
N SER A 44 -7.40 -3.37 14.42
CA SER A 44 -7.53 -4.79 14.80
C SER A 44 -6.79 -5.72 13.85
N VAL A 45 -5.84 -6.50 14.39
CA VAL A 45 -5.05 -7.50 13.63
C VAL A 45 -5.94 -8.46 12.87
N ASN A 46 -7.00 -8.96 13.50
CA ASN A 46 -7.93 -9.91 12.88
C ASN A 46 -8.66 -9.33 11.66
N LEU A 47 -8.78 -8.00 11.56
CA LEU A 47 -9.47 -7.33 10.46
C LEU A 47 -8.52 -6.94 9.32
N PHE A 48 -7.32 -6.42 9.63
CA PHE A 48 -6.38 -6.03 8.57
C PHE A 48 -5.56 -7.19 8.02
N LEU A 49 -5.20 -8.19 8.83
CA LEU A 49 -4.27 -9.24 8.44
C LEU A 49 -4.78 -10.07 7.24
N PRO A 50 -6.05 -10.54 7.20
CA PRO A 50 -6.56 -11.26 6.04
C PRO A 50 -6.48 -10.43 4.75
N ASN A 51 -6.80 -9.14 4.83
CA ASN A 51 -6.70 -8.22 3.69
C ASN A 51 -5.25 -7.99 3.24
N HIS A 52 -4.29 -7.91 4.18
CA HIS A 52 -2.87 -7.74 3.84
C HIS A 52 -2.33 -8.98 3.14
N LEU A 53 -2.68 -10.16 3.63
CA LEU A 53 -2.31 -11.43 3.01
C LEU A 53 -2.97 -11.60 1.64
N LEU A 54 -4.24 -11.21 1.49
CA LEU A 54 -4.94 -11.24 0.21
C LEU A 54 -4.27 -10.32 -0.82
N HIS A 55 -4.00 -9.06 -0.47
CA HIS A 55 -3.31 -8.13 -1.36
C HIS A 55 -1.91 -8.62 -1.73
N TYR A 56 -1.17 -9.16 -0.77
CA TYR A 56 0.15 -9.73 -1.02
C TYR A 56 0.08 -10.97 -1.93
N GLY A 57 -0.90 -11.85 -1.71
CA GLY A 57 -1.14 -13.02 -2.55
C GLY A 57 -1.48 -12.64 -3.98
N ILE A 58 -2.43 -11.71 -4.17
CA ILE A 58 -2.78 -11.17 -5.49
C ILE A 58 -1.54 -10.57 -6.16
N PHE A 59 -0.78 -9.75 -5.43
CA PHE A 59 0.46 -9.16 -5.93
C PHE A 59 1.46 -10.23 -6.41
N CYS A 60 1.68 -11.28 -5.61
CA CYS A 60 2.58 -12.37 -5.98
C CYS A 60 2.13 -13.11 -7.25
N ILE A 61 0.82 -13.40 -7.37
CA ILE A 61 0.26 -14.03 -8.56
C ILE A 61 0.47 -13.14 -9.79
N LEU A 62 0.17 -11.85 -9.68
CA LEU A 62 0.38 -10.88 -10.76
C LEU A 62 1.86 -10.79 -11.16
N CYS A 63 2.78 -10.83 -10.19
CA CYS A 63 4.22 -10.84 -10.46
C CYS A 63 4.64 -12.03 -11.32
N ILE A 64 4.16 -13.23 -11.00
CA ILE A 64 4.50 -14.45 -11.72
C ILE A 64 3.88 -14.43 -13.12
N VAL A 65 2.58 -14.13 -13.23
CA VAL A 65 1.82 -14.23 -14.49
C VAL A 65 2.22 -13.15 -15.50
N THR A 66 2.53 -11.95 -15.02
CA THR A 66 2.76 -10.78 -15.88
C THR A 66 4.19 -10.27 -15.87
N LEU A 67 5.12 -11.05 -15.30
CA LEU A 67 6.51 -10.66 -15.08
C LEU A 67 6.59 -9.30 -14.35
N SER A 68 5.72 -9.14 -13.35
CA SER A 68 5.55 -7.92 -12.53
C SER A 68 4.95 -6.68 -13.19
N SER A 69 4.59 -6.71 -14.47
CA SER A 69 3.97 -5.56 -15.16
C SER A 69 2.64 -5.15 -14.52
N MET A 70 1.71 -6.11 -14.32
CA MET A 70 0.40 -5.83 -13.72
C MET A 70 0.50 -5.58 -12.21
N ALA A 71 1.55 -6.08 -11.56
CA ALA A 71 1.83 -5.81 -10.16
C ALA A 71 2.18 -4.33 -9.92
N LEU A 72 2.83 -3.67 -10.89
CA LEU A 72 3.06 -2.22 -10.86
C LEU A 72 1.76 -1.43 -10.98
N ILE A 73 0.84 -1.85 -11.84
CA ILE A 73 -0.49 -1.22 -11.97
C ILE A 73 -1.27 -1.36 -10.66
N PHE A 74 -1.24 -2.54 -10.06
CA PHE A 74 -1.86 -2.80 -8.76
C PHE A 74 -1.27 -1.89 -7.66
N GLY A 75 0.05 -1.76 -7.57
CA GLY A 75 0.69 -0.85 -6.62
C GLY A 75 0.35 0.62 -6.87
N THR A 76 0.29 1.03 -8.14
CA THR A 76 -0.12 2.38 -8.58
C THR A 76 -1.55 2.69 -8.14
N TRP A 77 -2.47 1.73 -8.32
CA TRP A 77 -3.84 1.84 -7.86
C TRP A 77 -3.91 2.00 -6.33
N MET A 78 -3.10 1.24 -5.58
CA MET A 78 -3.02 1.38 -4.13
C MET A 78 -2.56 2.77 -3.69
N LEU A 79 -1.49 3.27 -4.30
CA LEU A 79 -0.98 4.60 -4.01
C LEU A 79 -1.98 5.71 -4.33
N ASN A 80 -2.82 5.55 -5.36
CA ASN A 80 -3.81 6.58 -5.72
C ASN A 80 -4.82 6.83 -4.60
N TYR A 81 -5.46 5.79 -4.05
CA TYR A 81 -6.44 6.00 -2.98
C TYR A 81 -5.78 6.45 -1.68
N MET A 82 -4.52 6.05 -1.41
CA MET A 82 -3.78 6.55 -0.25
C MET A 82 -3.45 8.04 -0.37
N ASN A 83 -3.03 8.49 -1.55
CA ASN A 83 -2.78 9.91 -1.82
C ASN A 83 -4.06 10.74 -1.73
N PHE A 84 -5.20 10.20 -2.22
CA PHE A 84 -6.51 10.83 -2.07
C PHE A 84 -6.87 11.02 -0.60
N TYR A 85 -6.69 9.97 0.22
CA TYR A 85 -6.87 10.05 1.66
C TYR A 85 -6.00 11.12 2.31
N VAL A 86 -4.70 11.16 2.01
CA VAL A 86 -3.79 12.17 2.58
C VAL A 86 -4.25 13.58 2.19
N ALA A 87 -4.66 13.80 0.95
CA ALA A 87 -5.15 15.10 0.50
C ALA A 87 -6.42 15.53 1.26
N GLU A 88 -7.38 14.61 1.45
CA GLU A 88 -8.60 14.90 2.23
C GLU A 88 -8.31 15.09 3.71
N LEU A 89 -7.41 14.29 4.30
CA LEU A 89 -6.97 14.43 5.68
C LEU A 89 -6.38 15.82 5.93
N VAL A 90 -5.51 16.30 5.02
CA VAL A 90 -4.90 17.63 5.10
C VAL A 90 -5.95 18.75 5.09
N LYS A 91 -7.02 18.59 4.30
CA LYS A 91 -8.11 19.58 4.23
C LYS A 91 -8.93 19.66 5.51
N VAL A 92 -9.18 18.53 6.17
CA VAL A 92 -10.03 18.48 7.37
C VAL A 92 -9.28 18.68 8.69
N SER A 93 -7.94 18.73 8.64
CA SER A 93 -7.10 18.79 9.83
C SER A 93 -6.82 20.20 10.31
N ALA A 94 -6.90 20.43 11.63
CA ALA A 94 -6.46 21.67 12.26
C ALA A 94 -4.95 21.96 12.07
N LYS A 95 -4.12 20.92 11.89
CA LYS A 95 -2.68 21.03 11.59
C LYS A 95 -2.34 20.34 10.26
N PRO A 96 -2.53 21.01 9.11
CA PRO A 96 -2.37 20.41 7.78
C PRO A 96 -0.98 19.81 7.52
N TRP A 97 0.09 20.45 8.00
CA TRP A 97 1.47 19.96 7.81
C TRP A 97 1.73 18.66 8.59
N LEU A 98 1.18 18.55 9.80
CA LEU A 98 1.32 17.37 10.64
C LEU A 98 0.50 16.22 10.07
N ALA A 99 -0.71 16.51 9.60
CA ALA A 99 -1.57 15.55 8.89
C ALA A 99 -0.92 15.02 7.61
N ALA A 100 -0.24 15.87 6.83
CA ALA A 100 0.45 15.44 5.62
C ALA A 100 1.57 14.43 5.91
N ILE A 101 2.31 14.63 7.01
CA ILE A 101 3.40 13.74 7.43
C ILE A 101 2.83 12.45 8.03
N LEU A 102 1.89 12.57 8.98
CA LEU A 102 1.32 11.41 9.69
C LEU A 102 0.40 10.55 8.82
N GLY A 103 -0.19 11.12 7.76
CA GLY A 103 -1.00 10.39 6.79
C GLY A 103 -0.21 9.34 6.01
N TRP A 104 1.13 9.45 5.98
CA TRP A 104 2.02 8.40 5.48
C TRP A 104 2.44 7.46 6.59
N TYR A 105 1.73 6.34 6.67
CA TYR A 105 2.01 5.33 7.68
C TYR A 105 3.37 4.66 7.48
N PRO A 106 4.21 4.53 8.53
CA PRO A 106 5.51 3.87 8.44
C PRO A 106 5.40 2.43 7.91
N TRP A 107 4.38 1.68 8.37
CA TRP A 107 4.16 0.31 7.94
C TRP A 107 3.81 0.21 6.44
N SER A 108 3.08 1.19 5.90
CA SER A 108 2.80 1.22 4.46
C SER A 108 4.06 1.42 3.60
N LEU A 109 5.04 2.19 4.08
CA LEU A 109 6.34 2.30 3.41
C LEU A 109 7.09 0.97 3.42
N MET A 110 7.06 0.26 4.55
CA MET A 110 7.66 -1.08 4.67
C MET A 110 7.00 -2.05 3.69
N ARG A 111 5.68 -2.00 3.56
CA ARG A 111 4.94 -2.82 2.58
C ARG A 111 5.36 -2.54 1.15
N ILE A 112 5.53 -1.27 0.77
CA ILE A 112 5.98 -0.89 -0.58
C ILE A 112 7.36 -1.49 -0.87
N ILE A 113 8.30 -1.36 0.07
CA ILE A 113 9.64 -1.94 -0.07
C ILE A 113 9.56 -3.47 -0.18
N GLY A 114 8.73 -4.10 0.65
CA GLY A 114 8.50 -5.54 0.63
C GLY A 114 7.95 -6.03 -0.71
N PHE A 115 6.95 -5.33 -1.25
CA PHE A 115 6.33 -5.67 -2.55
C PHE A 115 7.33 -5.50 -3.69
N ILE A 116 8.13 -4.43 -3.70
CA ILE A 116 9.17 -4.22 -4.73
C ILE A 116 10.20 -5.36 -4.69
N ALA A 117 10.73 -5.69 -3.51
CA ALA A 117 11.72 -6.75 -3.35
C ALA A 117 11.17 -8.13 -3.77
N THR A 118 9.96 -8.48 -3.33
CA THR A 118 9.27 -9.70 -3.75
C THR A 118 9.00 -9.71 -5.26
N GLY A 119 8.58 -8.58 -5.83
CA GLY A 119 8.25 -8.46 -7.25
C GLY A 119 9.45 -8.68 -8.17
N VAL A 120 10.66 -8.26 -7.75
CA VAL A 120 11.90 -8.54 -8.49
C VAL A 120 12.22 -10.05 -8.48
N ALA A 121 12.10 -10.70 -7.32
CA ALA A 121 12.34 -12.13 -7.21
C ALA A 121 11.32 -12.96 -8.01
N LEU A 122 10.04 -12.60 -7.94
CA LEU A 122 8.96 -13.31 -8.63
C LEU A 122 8.94 -13.06 -10.14
N ALA A 123 9.38 -11.89 -10.62
CA ALA A 123 9.57 -11.69 -12.05
C ALA A 123 10.61 -12.66 -12.63
N ALA A 124 11.74 -12.86 -11.93
CA ALA A 124 12.75 -13.85 -12.33
C ALA A 124 12.18 -15.28 -12.31
N LEU A 125 11.35 -15.61 -11.30
CA LEU A 125 10.66 -16.90 -11.24
C LEU A 125 9.68 -17.09 -12.41
N GLY A 126 8.85 -16.08 -12.69
CA GLY A 126 7.90 -16.11 -13.80
C GLY A 126 8.60 -16.29 -15.15
N LEU A 127 9.71 -15.57 -15.37
CA LEU A 127 10.50 -15.71 -16.59
C LEU A 127 11.06 -17.13 -16.75
N ASN A 128 11.59 -17.70 -15.67
CA ASN A 128 12.11 -19.07 -15.68
C ASN A 128 11.02 -20.13 -15.91
N LEU A 129 9.81 -19.91 -15.39
CA LEU A 129 8.66 -20.78 -15.67
C LEU A 129 8.27 -20.73 -17.14
N VAL A 130 8.20 -19.53 -17.73
CA VAL A 130 7.89 -19.35 -19.16
C VAL A 130 8.95 -20.01 -20.05
N THR A 131 10.24 -19.82 -19.76
CA THR A 131 11.32 -20.45 -20.55
C THR A 131 11.28 -21.97 -20.42
N ARG A 132 10.99 -22.50 -19.22
CA ARG A 132 10.88 -23.95 -18.99
C ARG A 132 9.70 -24.57 -19.76
N ILE A 133 8.55 -23.89 -19.80
CA ILE A 133 7.39 -24.33 -20.60
C ILE A 133 7.74 -24.35 -22.10
N ARG A 134 8.60 -23.43 -22.55
CA ARG A 134 9.10 -23.37 -23.94
C ARG A 134 10.27 -24.33 -24.23
N GLY A 135 10.70 -25.13 -23.25
CA GLY A 135 11.85 -26.04 -23.40
C GLY A 135 13.22 -25.35 -23.44
N GLU A 136 13.29 -24.07 -23.07
CA GLU A 136 14.53 -23.29 -23.06
C GLU A 136 15.25 -23.37 -21.69
N VAL A 137 16.56 -23.15 -21.70
CA VAL A 137 17.38 -23.05 -20.48
C VAL A 137 16.95 -21.80 -19.69
N PRO A 138 16.82 -21.87 -18.34
CA PRO A 138 16.48 -20.72 -17.52
C PRO A 138 17.42 -19.53 -17.77
N LYS A 139 16.84 -18.38 -18.10
CA LYS A 139 17.60 -17.17 -18.50
C LYS A 139 17.96 -16.25 -17.34
N SER A 140 17.40 -16.46 -16.14
CA SER A 140 17.59 -15.54 -15.02
C SER A 140 17.90 -16.26 -13.70
N PRO A 141 18.92 -15.82 -12.93
CA PRO A 141 19.18 -16.39 -11.61
C PRO A 141 18.11 -15.95 -10.62
N PHE A 142 17.39 -16.91 -10.03
CA PHE A 142 16.43 -16.63 -8.97
C PHE A 142 17.17 -16.23 -7.68
N ARG A 143 17.12 -14.95 -7.33
CA ARG A 143 17.77 -14.40 -6.14
C ARG A 143 16.88 -14.54 -4.91
N LYS A 144 17.05 -15.66 -4.19
CA LYS A 144 16.37 -15.96 -2.91
C LYS A 144 16.47 -14.83 -1.88
N THR A 145 17.57 -14.09 -1.89
CA THR A 145 17.80 -12.94 -0.99
C THR A 145 16.70 -11.88 -1.12
N TYR A 146 16.29 -11.50 -2.33
CA TYR A 146 15.24 -10.49 -2.50
C TYR A 146 13.88 -10.99 -2.05
N MET A 147 13.61 -12.29 -2.21
CA MET A 147 12.39 -12.92 -1.70
C MET A 147 12.35 -12.89 -0.15
N LEU A 148 13.46 -13.24 0.50
CA LEU A 148 13.56 -13.21 1.96
C LEU A 148 13.46 -11.78 2.52
N ILE A 149 14.10 -10.82 1.86
CA ILE A 149 13.96 -9.39 2.20
C ILE A 149 12.50 -8.95 2.05
N GLY A 150 11.86 -9.28 0.93
CA GLY A 150 10.47 -8.91 0.66
C GLY A 150 9.50 -9.45 1.71
N ILE A 151 9.59 -10.73 2.01
CA ILE A 151 8.80 -11.38 3.07
C ILE A 151 9.10 -10.75 4.43
N GLY A 152 10.37 -10.50 4.74
CA GLY A 152 10.78 -9.84 5.99
C GLY A 152 10.12 -8.47 6.17
N PHE A 153 10.10 -7.63 5.12
CA PHE A 153 9.45 -6.33 5.15
C PHE A 153 7.93 -6.42 5.27
N VAL A 154 7.28 -7.41 4.67
CA VAL A 154 5.82 -7.62 4.81
C VAL A 154 5.45 -8.08 6.22
N ILE A 155 6.24 -8.98 6.82
CA ILE A 155 6.06 -9.38 8.22
C ILE A 155 6.29 -8.17 9.13
N ALA A 156 7.34 -7.40 8.87
CA ALA A 156 7.65 -6.22 9.66
C ALA A 156 6.57 -5.13 9.52
N ASP A 157 5.96 -4.94 8.33
CA ASP A 157 4.76 -4.10 8.13
C ASP A 157 3.62 -4.52 9.08
N ILE A 158 3.29 -5.82 9.13
CA ILE A 158 2.24 -6.34 10.01
C ILE A 158 2.55 -6.09 11.48
N VAL A 159 3.79 -6.37 11.92
CA VAL A 159 4.21 -6.21 13.31
C VAL A 159 4.23 -4.74 13.71
N VAL A 160 4.85 -3.89 12.90
CA VAL A 160 4.93 -2.45 13.15
C VAL A 160 3.54 -1.84 13.18
N LYS A 161 2.65 -2.24 12.26
CA LYS A 161 1.25 -1.81 12.27
C LYS A 161 0.55 -2.24 13.56
N ALA A 162 0.66 -3.50 13.95
CA ALA A 162 -0.01 -4.02 15.15
C ALA A 162 0.40 -3.28 16.43
N VAL A 163 1.67 -2.87 16.53
CA VAL A 163 2.20 -2.17 17.71
C VAL A 163 1.97 -0.66 17.66
N LEU A 164 2.19 -0.03 16.50
CA LEU A 164 2.15 1.43 16.38
C LEU A 164 0.76 1.99 16.07
N ALA A 165 -0.19 1.19 15.56
CA ALA A 165 -1.52 1.68 15.18
C ALA A 165 -2.22 2.50 16.31
N PRO A 166 -2.24 2.06 17.58
CA PRO A 166 -2.89 2.84 18.65
C PRO A 166 -2.18 4.18 18.94
N ILE A 167 -0.86 4.22 18.81
CA ILE A 167 -0.06 5.44 19.02
C ILE A 167 -0.29 6.40 17.86
N TRP A 168 -0.26 5.89 16.64
CA TRP A 168 -0.46 6.67 15.42
C TRP A 168 -1.87 7.27 15.34
N GLN A 169 -2.88 6.51 15.78
CA GLN A 169 -4.25 6.99 15.90
C GLN A 169 -4.33 8.24 16.77
N LYS A 170 -3.71 8.23 17.96
CA LYS A 170 -3.71 9.39 18.88
C LYS A 170 -3.01 10.60 18.27
N LEU A 171 -1.91 10.39 17.55
CA LEU A 171 -1.19 11.47 16.87
C LEU A 171 -2.04 12.08 15.74
N LEU A 172 -2.71 11.24 14.95
CA LEU A 172 -3.63 11.69 13.90
C LEU A 172 -4.86 12.40 14.46
N LEU A 173 -5.40 11.92 15.57
CA LEU A 173 -6.52 12.57 16.26
C LEU A 173 -6.11 13.97 16.74
N SER A 174 -4.92 14.11 17.33
CA SER A 174 -4.38 15.42 17.72
C SER A 174 -4.09 16.36 16.54
N ALA A 175 -3.86 15.81 15.34
CA ALA A 175 -3.68 16.61 14.12
C ALA A 175 -5.01 17.11 13.54
N LEU A 176 -6.09 16.35 13.74
CA LEU A 176 -7.44 16.72 13.29
C LEU A 176 -8.01 17.92 14.05
N GLY A 177 -7.72 18.03 15.35
CA GLY A 177 -8.22 19.10 16.24
C GLY A 177 -8.94 18.51 17.43
#